data_AF-A0A1G2TY42-F1
#
_entry.id   AF-A0A1G2TY42-F1
#
_cell.length_a   1.000
_cell.length_b   1.000
_cell.length_c   1.000
_cell.angle_alpha   90.00
_cell.angle_beta   90.00
_cell.angle_gamma   90.00
#
_symmetry.space_group_name_H-M   'P 1'
#
loop_
_entity.id
_entity.type
_entity.pdbx_description
1 polymer ?
#
loop_
_entity_poly.entity_id
_entity_poly.type
_entity_poly.pdbx_seq_one_letter_code
_entity_poly.pdbx_strand_id
1 'polypeptide(L)'
;MKTMSPNDLGKKFIVEECQKLKIGDCLKNFKLSFKETVLKSELDVFKQSVELTTTKTGFNGIRFWFKCPLCLKGIGVLFVHPLDGRIGCRECLNLEYRKRRYKGMAECDLL
;
A
#
# COMPACT_ATOMS: atom_id res chain seq x y z
N MET A 1 27.43 43.31 -46.56
CA MET A 1 26.59 42.14 -46.89
C MET A 1 26.76 41.14 -45.74
N LYS A 2 25.74 40.92 -44.89
CA LYS A 2 25.89 40.00 -43.75
C LYS A 2 25.79 38.56 -44.26
N THR A 3 26.86 37.79 -44.08
CA THR A 3 26.95 36.37 -44.40
C THR A 3 26.05 35.58 -43.45
N MET A 4 25.10 34.80 -43.98
CA MET A 4 24.31 33.88 -43.19
C MET A 4 25.20 32.74 -42.69
N SER A 5 25.13 32.41 -41.40
CA SER A 5 25.88 31.29 -40.83
C SER A 5 25.32 29.96 -41.35
N PRO A 6 26.12 29.12 -42.03
CA PRO A 6 25.66 27.84 -42.52
C PRO A 6 25.67 26.83 -41.37
N ASN A 7 24.55 26.68 -40.66
CA ASN A 7 24.29 25.46 -39.89
C ASN A 7 22.81 25.35 -39.50
N ASP A 8 22.03 24.68 -40.34
CA ASP A 8 20.77 24.06 -39.92
C ASP A 8 20.69 22.67 -40.57
N LEU A 9 21.51 21.75 -40.05
CA LEU A 9 21.74 20.41 -40.60
C LEU A 9 20.66 19.38 -40.23
N GLY A 10 19.37 19.75 -40.29
CA GLY A 10 18.26 18.79 -40.18
C GLY A 10 16.98 19.35 -39.54
N LYS A 11 15.84 18.66 -39.76
CA LYS A 11 14.60 18.93 -39.04
C LYS A 11 14.83 18.68 -37.54
N LYS A 12 14.77 19.74 -36.74
CA LYS A 12 14.79 19.63 -35.28
C LYS A 12 13.47 19.01 -34.84
N PHE A 13 13.53 17.88 -34.12
CA PHE A 13 12.37 17.31 -33.45
C PHE A 13 11.87 18.30 -32.40
N ILE A 14 10.55 18.53 -32.39
CA ILE A 14 9.94 19.39 -31.37
C ILE A 14 9.72 18.59 -30.09
N VAL A 15 9.70 19.28 -28.94
CA VAL A 15 9.66 18.65 -27.61
C VAL A 15 8.43 17.75 -27.42
N GLU A 16 7.36 18.03 -28.16
CA GLU A 16 6.11 17.29 -28.21
C GLU A 16 6.23 15.94 -28.90
N GLU A 17 7.17 15.78 -29.84
CA GLU A 17 7.45 14.53 -30.56
C GLU A 17 8.34 13.58 -29.75
N CYS A 18 8.93 14.07 -28.67
CA CYS A 18 9.81 13.30 -27.81
C CYS A 18 9.05 12.61 -26.67
N GLN A 19 9.46 11.37 -26.34
CA GLN A 19 8.98 10.67 -25.15
C GLN A 19 9.43 11.42 -23.89
N LYS A 20 8.46 11.87 -23.08
CA LYS A 20 8.73 12.58 -21.82
C LYS A 20 8.85 11.57 -20.68
N LEU A 21 10.04 11.47 -20.09
CA LEU A 21 10.28 10.72 -18.85
C LEU A 21 10.41 11.70 -17.69
N LYS A 22 9.37 11.81 -16.86
CA LYS A 22 9.42 12.65 -15.66
C LYS A 22 9.95 11.86 -14.48
N ILE A 23 10.86 12.46 -13.72
CA ILE A 23 11.39 11.83 -12.49
C ILE A 23 10.26 11.47 -11.50
N GLY A 24 9.19 12.28 -11.45
CA GLY A 24 8.01 11.99 -10.63
C GLY A 24 7.28 10.70 -11.03
N ASP A 25 7.20 10.41 -12.33
CA ASP A 25 6.56 9.19 -12.85
C ASP A 25 7.43 7.96 -12.50
N CYS A 26 8.75 8.08 -12.64
CA CYS A 26 9.70 7.04 -12.23
C CYS A 26 9.62 6.75 -10.72
N LEU A 27 9.63 7.79 -9.88
CA LEU A 27 9.54 7.66 -8.41
C LEU A 27 8.20 7.08 -7.96
N LYS A 28 7.11 7.39 -8.66
CA LYS A 28 5.78 6.83 -8.39
C LYS A 28 5.75 5.32 -8.65
N ASN A 29 6.30 4.88 -9.78
CA ASN A 29 6.39 3.46 -10.12
C ASN A 29 7.30 2.69 -9.16
N PHE A 30 8.44 3.28 -8.80
CA PHE A 30 9.38 2.68 -7.84
C PHE A 30 8.76 2.51 -6.44
N LYS A 31 8.02 3.51 -5.95
CA LYS A 31 7.33 3.41 -4.64
C LYS A 31 6.27 2.30 -4.62
N LEU A 32 5.64 1.98 -5.74
CA LEU A 32 4.63 0.92 -5.82
C LEU A 32 5.31 -0.46 -5.80
N SER A 33 6.30 -0.69 -6.67
CA SER A 33 7.01 -1.97 -6.72
C SER A 33 7.76 -2.27 -5.42
N PHE A 34 8.41 -1.26 -4.84
CA PHE A 34 9.15 -1.43 -3.59
C PHE A 34 8.23 -1.76 -2.41
N LYS A 35 7.05 -1.10 -2.32
CA LYS A 35 6.06 -1.44 -1.30
C LYS A 35 5.59 -2.89 -1.42
N GLU A 36 5.34 -3.36 -2.62
CA GLU A 36 4.93 -4.75 -2.86
C GLU A 36 6.02 -5.75 -2.47
N THR A 37 7.28 -5.46 -2.81
CA THR A 37 8.42 -6.33 -2.47
C THR A 37 8.67 -6.39 -0.96
N VAL A 38 8.70 -5.24 -0.27
CA VAL A 38 8.93 -5.17 1.18
C VAL A 38 7.83 -5.89 1.95
N LEU A 39 6.57 -5.67 1.58
CA LEU A 39 5.42 -6.34 2.21
C LEU A 39 5.49 -7.87 2.07
N LYS A 40 5.93 -8.38 0.92
CA LYS A 40 6.12 -9.82 0.73
C LYS A 40 7.23 -10.37 1.63
N SER A 41 8.37 -9.67 1.74
CA SER A 41 9.49 -10.13 2.56
C SER A 41 9.24 -10.12 4.07
N GLU A 42 8.46 -9.16 4.59
CA GLU A 42 8.18 -9.08 6.03
C GLU A 42 7.21 -10.17 6.51
N LEU A 43 6.33 -10.68 5.64
CA LEU A 43 5.36 -11.71 6.00
C LEU A 43 5.99 -13.09 6.21
N ASP A 44 7.16 -13.35 5.61
CA ASP A 44 7.92 -14.58 5.86
C ASP A 44 8.47 -14.64 7.30
N VAL A 45 8.66 -13.49 7.96
CA VAL A 45 9.23 -13.40 9.32
C VAL A 45 8.28 -13.97 10.38
N PHE A 46 6.97 -13.98 10.13
CA PHE A 46 5.97 -14.48 11.10
C PHE A 46 5.72 -15.99 11.04
N LYS A 47 6.48 -16.76 10.23
CA LYS A 47 6.37 -18.23 10.05
C LYS A 47 4.95 -18.75 9.72
N GLN A 48 4.02 -17.86 9.40
CA GLN A 48 2.64 -18.17 9.10
C GLN A 48 2.28 -17.39 7.84
N SER A 49 1.97 -18.11 6.77
CA SER A 49 1.74 -17.55 5.44
C SER A 49 0.46 -16.71 5.45
N VAL A 50 0.60 -15.41 5.72
CA VAL A 50 -0.50 -14.47 5.60
C VAL A 50 -0.53 -13.97 4.16
N GLU A 51 -1.59 -14.33 3.44
CA GLU A 51 -1.79 -13.85 2.06
C GLU A 51 -2.20 -12.37 2.05
N LEU A 52 -1.75 -11.66 1.02
CA LEU A 52 -2.20 -10.29 0.72
C LEU A 52 -3.18 -10.30 -0.45
N THR A 53 -4.14 -9.38 -0.40
CA THR A 53 -5.02 -9.08 -1.52
C THR A 53 -5.09 -7.57 -1.74
N THR A 54 -5.45 -7.16 -2.94
CA THR A 54 -5.47 -5.76 -3.35
C THR A 54 -6.80 -5.37 -3.97
N THR A 55 -7.24 -4.16 -3.70
CA THR A 55 -8.41 -3.55 -4.37
C THR A 55 -8.02 -2.23 -5.02
N LYS A 56 -8.49 -1.99 -6.24
CA LYS A 56 -8.34 -0.69 -6.91
C LYS A 56 -9.20 0.36 -6.20
N THR A 57 -8.65 1.56 -6.01
CA THR A 57 -9.40 2.71 -5.47
C THR A 57 -9.85 3.63 -6.60
N GLY A 58 -10.83 4.50 -6.34
CA GLY A 58 -11.43 5.39 -7.36
C GLY A 58 -10.46 6.37 -8.03
N PHE A 59 -9.25 6.55 -7.50
CA PHE A 59 -8.24 7.48 -8.04
C PHE A 59 -6.97 6.75 -8.52
N ASN A 60 -7.12 5.58 -9.15
CA ASN A 60 -6.00 4.75 -9.63
C ASN A 60 -4.97 4.38 -8.54
N GLY A 61 -5.41 4.36 -7.28
CA GLY A 61 -4.61 3.85 -6.17
C GLY A 61 -4.85 2.35 -5.97
N ILE A 62 -3.93 1.70 -5.28
CA ILE A 62 -4.04 0.30 -4.86
C ILE A 62 -4.11 0.30 -3.33
N ARG A 63 -5.13 -0.34 -2.77
CA ARG A 63 -5.25 -0.59 -1.33
C ARG A 63 -4.93 -2.04 -1.05
N PHE A 64 -3.97 -2.26 -0.16
CA PHE A 64 -3.57 -3.58 0.31
C PHE A 64 -4.43 -4.01 1.50
N TRP A 65 -4.69 -5.30 1.56
CA TRP A 65 -5.44 -5.96 2.61
C TRP A 65 -4.75 -7.28 2.95
N PHE A 66 -4.82 -7.68 4.21
CA PHE A 66 -4.54 -9.05 4.60
C PHE A 66 -5.73 -9.94 4.28
N LYS A 67 -5.49 -11.16 3.83
CA LYS A 67 -6.53 -12.17 3.70
C LYS A 67 -6.58 -12.96 5.01
N CYS A 68 -7.70 -12.88 5.72
CA CYS A 68 -7.85 -13.60 6.97
C CYS A 68 -7.74 -15.12 6.73
N PRO A 69 -6.89 -15.86 7.47
CA PRO A 69 -6.74 -17.30 7.26
C PRO A 69 -8.00 -18.10 7.67
N LEU A 70 -8.88 -17.51 8.48
CA LEU A 70 -10.08 -18.18 9.01
C LEU A 70 -11.34 -17.92 8.18
N CYS A 71 -11.51 -16.72 7.61
CA CYS A 71 -12.70 -16.35 6.83
C CYS A 71 -12.42 -15.87 5.40
N LEU A 72 -11.15 -15.82 5.00
CA LEU A 72 -10.68 -15.43 3.66
C LEU A 72 -11.06 -14.01 3.20
N LYS A 73 -11.70 -13.22 4.06
CA LYS A 73 -12.04 -11.81 3.78
C LYS A 73 -10.76 -10.95 3.77
N GLY A 74 -10.78 -9.91 2.93
CA GLY A 74 -9.77 -8.84 2.95
C GLY A 74 -9.97 -7.92 4.16
N ILE A 75 -8.98 -7.85 5.04
CA ILE A 75 -9.05 -7.16 6.34
C ILE A 75 -7.79 -6.32 6.54
N GLY A 76 -7.95 -5.13 7.13
CA GLY A 76 -6.83 -4.19 7.30
C GLY A 76 -5.86 -4.57 8.42
N VAL A 77 -6.30 -5.36 9.39
CA VAL A 77 -5.53 -5.77 10.56
C VAL A 77 -5.85 -7.22 10.93
N LEU A 78 -4.83 -8.05 11.05
CA LEU A 78 -4.92 -9.36 11.70
C LEU A 78 -4.40 -9.26 13.14
N PHE A 79 -4.94 -10.11 13.99
CA PHE A 79 -4.58 -10.20 15.40
C PHE A 79 -4.00 -11.59 15.67
N VAL A 80 -3.10 -11.67 16.64
CA VAL A 80 -2.64 -12.92 17.23
C VAL A 80 -3.41 -13.09 18.54
N HIS A 81 -4.16 -14.18 18.68
CA HIS A 81 -4.91 -14.43 19.90
C HIS A 81 -3.96 -14.79 21.06
N PRO A 82 -4.12 -14.18 22.25
CA PRO A 82 -3.09 -14.19 23.29
C PRO A 82 -2.89 -15.55 23.98
N LEU A 83 -3.89 -16.45 23.91
CA LEU A 83 -3.85 -17.73 24.63
C LEU A 83 -3.35 -18.89 23.76
N ASP A 84 -3.72 -18.90 22.48
CA ASP A 84 -3.49 -20.02 21.55
C ASP A 84 -2.62 -19.62 20.35
N GLY A 85 -2.19 -18.36 20.26
CA GLY A 85 -1.30 -17.85 19.22
C GLY A 85 -1.92 -17.83 17.82
N ARG A 86 -3.24 -18.02 17.69
CA ARG A 86 -3.91 -18.09 16.39
C ARG A 86 -3.96 -16.73 15.73
N ILE A 87 -3.61 -16.67 14.45
CA ILE A 87 -3.77 -15.46 13.63
C ILE A 87 -5.15 -15.45 13.01
N GLY A 88 -5.85 -14.31 13.13
CA GLY A 88 -7.17 -14.16 12.56
C GLY A 88 -7.66 -12.72 12.64
N CYS A 89 -8.82 -12.46 12.05
CA CYS A 89 -9.45 -11.15 12.18
C CYS A 89 -10.23 -11.02 13.49
N ARG A 90 -10.64 -9.79 13.79
CA ARG A 90 -11.41 -9.45 14.99
C ARG A 90 -12.65 -10.34 15.17
N GLU A 91 -13.40 -10.60 14.10
CA GLU A 91 -14.62 -11.41 14.14
C GLU A 91 -14.29 -12.89 14.38
N CYS A 92 -13.32 -13.45 13.66
CA CYS A 92 -12.96 -14.86 13.78
C CYS A 92 -12.30 -15.19 15.13
N LEU A 93 -11.61 -14.24 15.73
CA LEU A 93 -11.02 -14.39 17.06
C LEU A 93 -11.95 -13.89 18.18
N ASN A 94 -13.21 -13.55 17.85
CA ASN A 94 -14.22 -13.06 18.79
C ASN A 94 -13.72 -11.93 19.71
N LEU A 95 -13.00 -10.97 19.14
CA LEU A 95 -12.38 -9.86 19.89
C LEU A 95 -13.33 -8.67 20.01
N GLU A 96 -13.43 -8.12 21.22
CA GLU A 96 -14.17 -6.90 21.51
C GLU A 96 -13.23 -5.73 21.82
N TYR A 97 -13.63 -4.53 21.40
CA TYR A 97 -12.93 -3.33 21.83
C TYR A 97 -13.32 -2.97 23.26
N ARG A 98 -12.33 -2.68 24.10
CA ARG A 98 -12.50 -2.28 25.50
C ARG A 98 -13.57 -1.20 25.70
N LYS A 99 -13.63 -0.21 24.80
CA LYS A 99 -14.47 1.00 24.94
C LYS A 99 -15.89 0.90 24.38
N ARG A 100 -16.46 -0.30 24.18
CA ARG A 100 -17.85 -0.43 23.67
C ARG A 100 -18.93 -0.15 24.73
N ARG A 101 -18.63 -0.23 26.04
CA ARG A 101 -19.63 -0.15 27.13
C ARG A 101 -19.94 1.26 27.65
N TYR A 102 -19.15 2.28 27.36
CA TYR A 102 -19.19 3.54 28.11
C TYR A 102 -19.38 4.78 27.24
N LYS A 103 -20.31 4.73 26.27
CA LYS A 103 -20.69 5.95 25.54
C LYS A 103 -21.41 6.91 26.49
N GLY A 104 -20.67 7.86 27.07
CA GLY A 104 -21.20 8.89 27.98
C GLY A 104 -20.85 8.73 29.46
N MET A 105 -19.97 7.79 29.83
CA MET A 105 -19.49 7.65 31.22
C MET A 105 -18.02 8.05 31.33
N ALA A 106 -17.66 8.80 32.35
CA ALA A 106 -16.26 9.09 32.68
C ALA A 106 -15.60 7.80 33.19
N GLU A 107 -14.62 7.27 32.46
CA GLU A 107 -13.80 6.15 32.93
C GLU A 107 -12.78 6.70 33.93
N CYS A 108 -12.73 6.15 35.15
CA CYS A 108 -11.53 6.28 35.99
C CYS A 108 -10.48 5.36 35.39
N ASP A 109 -9.43 5.93 34.80
CA ASP A 109 -8.27 5.20 34.33
C ASP A 109 -7.53 4.61 35.54
N LEU A 110 -7.86 3.37 35.90
CA LEU A 110 -7.06 2.59 36.83
C LEU A 110 -5.85 2.05 36.05
N LEU A 111 -4.68 2.64 36.38
CA LEU A 111 -3.34 2.23 35.97
C LEU A 111 -3.02 0.79 36.40
#